data_AF-A0A834MHD7-F1
#
_entry.id   AF-A0A834MHD7-F1
#
_cell.length_a   1.000
_cell.length_b   1.000
_cell.length_c   1.000
_cell.angle_alpha   90.00
_cell.angle_beta   90.00
_cell.angle_gamma   90.00
#
_symmetry.space_group_name_H-M   'P 1'
#
loop_
_entity.id
_entity.type
_entity.pdbx_description
1 polymer ?
#
loop_
_entity_poly.entity_id
_entity_poly.type
_entity_poly.pdbx_seq_one_letter_code
_entity_poly.pdbx_strand_id
1 'polypeptide(L)'
;MANSEVVKLQQHLSLLKQEYSKLQTKYRDLENRYTYIAATNSDSTENDFSNSFASRLVNIIFKLYDSSLYSDINIKLVDKILPAHKIVLTARSKIWDEDYLKDKNELDWSKMDSVVANAIVLWLYKSEVHFNSDDTTLQLIRKACEFKLDSLVETCEQYLISVVNIRTCVKFYSVAEEIQALSLREYCSGLISTHWDDLNSSDFEHMNAPLLYQMLKSKTQLPLHSAVRLQREDVVFLCLVENSNREFEKMYDNNLRIYTSFLRIRNSYLMGILKYYLS
;
A
#
# COMPACT_ATOMS: atom_id res chain seq x y z
N MET A 1 -24.38 29.68 -2.67
CA MET A 1 -23.20 30.18 -1.93
C MET A 1 -22.36 29.04 -1.38
N ALA A 2 -22.90 28.08 -0.62
CA ALA A 2 -22.16 26.92 -0.08
C ALA A 2 -21.34 26.13 -1.12
N ASN A 3 -21.87 25.91 -2.33
CA ASN A 3 -21.17 25.15 -3.37
C ASN A 3 -19.91 25.87 -3.89
N SER A 4 -19.86 27.21 -3.83
CA SER A 4 -18.69 27.99 -4.23
C SER A 4 -17.57 27.91 -3.19
N GLU A 5 -17.92 27.89 -1.91
CA GLU A 5 -16.97 27.74 -0.81
C GLU A 5 -16.39 26.32 -0.77
N VAL A 6 -17.20 25.29 -1.00
CA VAL A 6 -16.74 23.91 -1.10
C VAL A 6 -15.70 23.75 -2.21
N VAL A 7 -15.92 24.34 -3.38
CA VAL A 7 -14.95 24.30 -4.49
C VAL A 7 -13.65 25.01 -4.14
N LYS A 8 -13.72 26.18 -3.47
CA LYS A 8 -12.52 26.91 -3.03
C LYS A 8 -11.72 26.13 -1.98
N LEU A 9 -12.42 25.46 -1.04
CA LEU A 9 -11.78 24.62 -0.02
C LEU A 9 -11.12 23.40 -0.64
N GLN A 10 -11.77 22.74 -1.62
CA GLN A 10 -11.18 21.62 -2.35
C GLN A 10 -9.90 22.05 -3.11
N GLN A 11 -9.90 23.23 -3.73
CA GLN A 11 -8.72 23.79 -4.39
C GLN A 11 -7.58 24.04 -3.39
N HIS A 12 -7.86 24.68 -2.25
CA HIS A 12 -6.85 24.89 -1.19
C HIS A 12 -6.29 23.58 -0.65
N LEU A 13 -7.13 22.57 -0.44
CA LEU A 13 -6.71 21.25 0.04
C LEU A 13 -5.83 20.53 -0.97
N SER A 14 -6.12 20.67 -2.27
CA SER A 14 -5.27 20.14 -3.35
C SER A 14 -3.89 20.80 -3.38
N LEU A 15 -3.82 22.13 -3.22
CA LEU A 15 -2.57 22.88 -3.16
C LEU A 15 -1.76 22.50 -1.92
N LEU A 16 -2.42 22.34 -0.78
CA LEU A 16 -1.78 21.95 0.47
C LEU A 16 -1.20 20.53 0.36
N LYS A 17 -1.93 19.58 -0.23
CA LYS A 17 -1.42 18.23 -0.52
C LYS A 17 -0.17 18.28 -1.41
N GLN A 18 -0.18 19.13 -2.44
CA GLN A 18 0.96 19.29 -3.33
C GLN A 18 2.19 19.86 -2.61
N GLU A 19 2.02 20.92 -1.81
CA GLU A 19 3.12 21.50 -1.03
C GLU A 19 3.64 20.53 0.04
N TYR A 20 2.76 19.77 0.68
CA TYR A 20 3.14 18.73 1.62
C TYR A 20 3.95 17.60 0.95
N SER A 21 3.53 17.15 -0.22
CA SER A 21 4.27 16.17 -1.02
C SER A 21 5.67 16.69 -1.41
N LYS A 22 5.77 17.95 -1.86
CA LYS A 22 7.07 18.59 -2.15
C LYS A 22 7.96 18.66 -0.91
N LEU A 23 7.39 19.01 0.25
CA LEU A 23 8.12 19.09 1.50
C LEU A 23 8.62 17.71 1.94
N GLN A 24 7.80 16.67 1.82
CA GLN A 24 8.21 15.29 2.10
C GLN A 24 9.38 14.85 1.20
N THR A 25 9.33 15.15 -0.10
CA THR A 25 10.45 14.85 -1.00
C THR A 25 11.72 15.59 -0.57
N LYS A 26 11.63 16.89 -0.26
CA LYS A 26 12.77 17.68 0.22
C LYS A 26 13.33 17.16 1.55
N TYR A 27 12.45 16.71 2.46
CA TYR A 27 12.85 16.13 3.73
C TYR A 27 13.63 14.84 3.51
N ARG A 28 13.11 13.95 2.64
CA ARG A 28 13.80 12.71 2.26
C ARG A 28 15.17 12.97 1.62
N ASP A 29 15.26 13.95 0.72
CA ASP A 29 16.53 14.36 0.11
C ASP A 29 17.51 14.88 1.16
N LEU A 30 17.03 15.65 2.14
CA LEU A 30 17.84 16.18 3.23
C LEU A 30 18.31 15.08 4.18
N GLU A 31 17.45 14.13 4.51
CA GLU A 31 17.76 12.97 5.34
C GLU A 31 18.80 12.06 4.68
N ASN A 32 18.66 11.81 3.37
CA ASN A 32 19.67 11.11 2.57
C ASN A 32 21.02 11.85 2.59
N ARG A 33 21.02 13.18 2.41
CA ARG A 33 22.23 14.00 2.51
C ARG A 33 22.84 14.00 3.90
N TYR A 34 22.02 14.03 4.94
CA TYR A 34 22.50 14.00 6.33
C TYR A 34 23.13 12.65 6.66
N THR A 35 22.50 11.55 6.25
CA THR A 35 23.02 10.19 6.41
C THR A 35 24.37 10.03 5.70
N TYR A 36 24.48 10.60 4.50
CA TYR A 36 25.74 10.70 3.78
C TYR A 36 26.79 11.51 4.56
N ILE A 37 26.45 12.72 5.05
CA ILE A 37 27.37 13.59 5.81
C ILE A 37 27.81 12.94 7.13
N ALA A 38 26.88 12.32 7.87
CA ALA A 38 27.18 11.62 9.12
C ALA A 38 28.16 10.46 8.90
N ALA A 39 28.04 9.75 7.76
CA ALA A 39 29.02 8.75 7.34
C ALA A 39 30.37 9.34 6.88
N THR A 40 30.44 10.64 6.57
CA THR A 40 31.68 11.33 6.15
C THR A 40 32.47 11.99 7.28
N ASN A 41 31.87 12.29 8.44
CA ASN A 41 32.47 13.13 9.48
C ASN A 41 33.54 12.45 10.37
N SER A 42 34.00 11.25 10.02
CA SER A 42 35.11 10.61 10.73
C SER A 42 36.49 11.15 10.35
N ASP A 43 36.66 11.88 9.24
CA ASP A 43 37.96 12.51 8.92
C ASP A 43 37.88 13.63 7.87
N SER A 44 38.16 14.86 8.35
CA SER A 44 38.90 15.97 7.70
C SER A 44 38.33 16.81 6.53
N THR A 45 38.38 18.14 6.79
CA THR A 45 38.65 19.31 5.91
C THR A 45 37.77 19.57 4.69
N GLU A 46 37.16 20.75 4.70
CA GLU A 46 36.06 21.28 3.89
C GLU A 46 36.27 21.39 2.36
N ASN A 47 37.34 20.82 1.77
CA ASN A 47 37.66 21.03 0.35
C ASN A 47 37.66 19.78 -0.56
N ASP A 48 37.36 18.57 -0.06
CA ASP A 48 37.27 17.37 -0.92
C ASP A 48 36.12 16.42 -0.51
N PHE A 49 34.96 16.98 -0.18
CA PHE A 49 33.75 16.26 0.27
C PHE A 49 33.25 15.19 -0.74
N SER A 50 33.65 15.30 -2.01
CA SER A 50 33.30 14.35 -3.07
C SER A 50 34.18 13.09 -3.10
N ASN A 51 35.29 13.03 -2.36
CA ASN A 51 36.31 11.99 -2.50
C ASN A 51 36.53 11.10 -1.25
N SER A 52 35.64 11.21 -0.25
CA SER A 52 35.69 10.34 0.93
C SER A 52 35.60 8.85 0.55
N PHE A 53 36.09 7.97 1.43
CA PHE A 53 35.96 6.52 1.20
C PHE A 53 34.49 6.10 0.99
N ALA A 54 33.58 6.65 1.81
CA ALA A 54 32.15 6.39 1.69
C ALA A 54 31.57 6.89 0.36
N SER A 55 31.92 8.10 -0.09
CA SER A 55 31.42 8.65 -1.36
C SER A 55 31.87 7.82 -2.55
N ARG A 56 33.13 7.36 -2.54
CA ARG A 56 33.68 6.47 -3.56
C ARG A 56 32.97 5.12 -3.55
N LEU A 57 32.72 4.53 -2.36
CA LEU A 57 31.98 3.28 -2.23
C LEU A 57 30.56 3.40 -2.79
N VAL A 58 29.83 4.45 -2.43
CA VAL A 58 28.48 4.73 -2.93
C VAL A 58 28.48 4.92 -4.45
N ASN A 59 29.44 5.66 -4.99
CA ASN A 59 29.58 5.85 -6.44
C ASN A 59 29.94 4.56 -7.17
N ILE A 60 30.75 3.68 -6.56
CA ILE A 60 31.03 2.34 -7.09
C ILE A 60 29.73 1.55 -7.13
N ILE A 61 29.00 1.45 -6.01
CA ILE A 61 27.71 0.73 -5.94
C ILE A 61 26.75 1.26 -7.00
N PHE A 62 26.62 2.58 -7.16
CA PHE A 62 25.76 3.17 -8.20
C PHE A 62 26.10 2.67 -9.61
N LYS A 63 27.38 2.51 -9.93
CA LYS A 63 27.88 2.01 -11.23
C LYS A 63 27.75 0.50 -11.39
N LEU A 64 27.51 -0.25 -10.30
CA LEU A 64 27.28 -1.68 -10.36
C LEU A 64 25.85 -2.04 -10.82
N TYR A 65 24.94 -1.07 -10.89
CA TYR A 65 23.62 -1.26 -11.48
C TYR A 65 23.73 -1.76 -12.92
N ASP A 66 23.16 -2.93 -13.20
CA ASP A 66 23.18 -3.59 -14.53
C ASP A 66 24.61 -3.87 -15.06
N SER A 67 25.57 -4.04 -14.15
CA SER A 67 26.96 -4.35 -14.47
C SER A 67 27.30 -5.78 -14.06
N SER A 68 28.04 -6.49 -14.90
CA SER A 68 28.59 -7.81 -14.58
C SER A 68 29.88 -7.74 -13.75
N LEU A 69 30.45 -6.55 -13.58
CA LEU A 69 31.69 -6.35 -12.83
C LEU A 69 31.47 -6.67 -11.35
N TYR A 70 32.18 -7.68 -10.82
CA TYR A 70 32.04 -8.19 -9.44
C TYR A 70 30.68 -8.85 -9.14
N SER A 71 29.87 -9.13 -10.15
CA SER A 71 28.61 -9.84 -9.94
C SER A 71 28.87 -11.28 -9.49
N ASP A 72 28.18 -11.68 -8.42
CA ASP A 72 28.31 -12.95 -7.73
C ASP A 72 26.95 -13.66 -7.54
N ILE A 73 25.88 -13.10 -8.10
CA ILE A 73 24.53 -13.65 -8.12
C ILE A 73 23.73 -13.05 -9.29
N ASN A 74 22.80 -13.82 -9.86
CA ASN A 74 21.87 -13.34 -10.88
C ASN A 74 20.46 -13.13 -10.30
N ILE A 75 19.71 -12.18 -10.86
CA ILE A 75 18.28 -12.00 -10.60
C ILE A 75 17.54 -12.36 -11.88
N LYS A 76 16.76 -13.44 -11.84
CA LYS A 76 15.96 -13.89 -12.98
C LYS A 76 14.60 -13.20 -12.97
N LEU A 77 14.35 -12.36 -13.96
CA LEU A 77 13.05 -11.72 -14.21
C LEU A 77 12.23 -12.53 -15.21
N VAL A 78 11.01 -12.06 -15.51
CA VAL A 78 10.13 -12.65 -16.54
C VAL A 78 10.80 -12.65 -17.91
N ASP A 79 11.44 -11.53 -18.26
CA ASP A 79 11.90 -11.21 -19.60
C ASP A 79 13.43 -11.23 -19.77
N LYS A 80 14.17 -11.16 -18.66
CA LYS A 80 15.65 -11.07 -18.67
C LYS A 80 16.28 -11.61 -17.40
N ILE A 81 17.59 -11.82 -17.45
CA ILE A 81 18.42 -12.12 -16.28
C ILE A 81 19.33 -10.93 -16.05
N LEU A 82 19.35 -10.41 -14.82
CA LEU A 82 20.18 -9.27 -14.42
C LEU A 82 21.35 -9.73 -13.56
N PRO A 83 22.58 -9.27 -13.83
CA PRO A 83 23.68 -9.44 -12.89
C PRO A 83 23.40 -8.62 -11.62
N ALA A 84 23.69 -9.20 -10.46
CA ALA A 84 23.51 -8.57 -9.16
C ALA A 84 24.68 -8.91 -8.21
N HIS A 85 24.62 -8.33 -7.01
CA HIS A 85 25.75 -8.31 -6.08
C HIS A 85 25.26 -8.63 -4.66
N LYS A 86 25.72 -9.74 -4.07
CA LYS A 86 25.34 -10.18 -2.72
C LYS A 86 25.60 -9.09 -1.68
N ILE A 87 26.73 -8.39 -1.79
CA ILE A 87 27.06 -7.27 -0.88
C ILE A 87 26.01 -6.15 -0.89
N VAL A 88 25.42 -5.85 -2.05
CA VAL A 88 24.37 -4.81 -2.16
C VAL A 88 23.06 -5.32 -1.58
N LEU A 89 22.71 -6.58 -1.84
CA LEU A 89 21.51 -7.20 -1.27
C LEU A 89 21.61 -7.24 0.26
N THR A 90 22.69 -7.78 0.82
CA THR A 90 22.91 -7.88 2.27
C THR A 90 22.92 -6.51 2.96
N ALA A 91 23.45 -5.47 2.30
CA ALA A 91 23.42 -4.11 2.83
C ALA A 91 22.01 -3.49 2.88
N ARG A 92 21.08 -3.97 2.04
CA ARG A 92 19.73 -3.40 1.87
C ARG A 92 18.63 -4.14 2.63
N SER A 93 18.81 -5.42 2.91
CA SER A 93 17.81 -6.24 3.60
C SER A 93 18.44 -7.28 4.51
N LYS A 94 17.84 -7.44 5.70
CA LYS A 94 18.16 -8.52 6.63
C LYS A 94 17.71 -9.91 6.14
N ILE A 95 16.87 -10.00 5.11
CA ILE A 95 16.45 -11.29 4.53
C ILE A 95 17.57 -11.89 3.68
N TRP A 96 18.39 -11.03 3.07
CA TRP A 96 19.47 -11.44 2.20
C TRP A 96 20.79 -11.51 2.97
N ASP A 97 20.76 -12.24 4.09
CA ASP A 97 21.94 -12.51 4.89
C ASP A 97 22.85 -13.57 4.23
N GLU A 98 24.00 -13.81 4.87
CA GLU A 98 24.99 -14.77 4.38
C GLU A 98 24.41 -16.19 4.29
N ASP A 99 23.62 -16.61 5.29
CA ASP A 99 23.03 -17.94 5.31
C ASP A 99 22.03 -18.16 4.16
N TYR A 100 21.26 -17.13 3.80
CA TYR A 100 20.34 -17.19 2.68
C TYR A 100 21.04 -17.16 1.32
N LEU A 101 22.15 -16.41 1.19
CA LEU A 101 22.79 -16.14 -0.10
C LEU A 101 24.02 -17.02 -0.41
N LYS A 102 24.69 -17.63 0.57
CA LYS A 102 25.98 -18.32 0.37
C LYS A 102 25.96 -19.33 -0.78
N ASP A 103 24.96 -20.20 -0.82
CA ASP A 103 24.84 -21.28 -1.82
C ASP A 103 23.98 -20.90 -3.03
N LYS A 104 23.56 -19.63 -3.14
CA LYS A 104 22.71 -19.15 -4.23
C LYS A 104 23.53 -18.46 -5.31
N ASN A 105 23.31 -18.91 -6.54
CA ASN A 105 23.80 -18.26 -7.77
C ASN A 105 22.70 -17.47 -8.48
N GLU A 106 21.44 -17.65 -8.10
CA GLU A 106 20.28 -16.99 -8.71
C GLU A 106 19.18 -16.71 -7.67
N LEU A 107 18.53 -15.54 -7.79
CA LEU A 107 17.25 -15.21 -7.17
C LEU A 107 16.16 -15.25 -8.25
N ASP A 108 15.19 -16.14 -8.08
CA ASP A 108 14.09 -16.29 -9.04
C ASP A 108 12.95 -15.33 -8.74
N TRP A 109 12.87 -14.27 -9.54
CA TRP A 109 11.80 -13.26 -9.54
C TRP A 109 10.93 -13.35 -10.79
N SER A 110 10.93 -14.50 -11.49
CA SER A 110 10.19 -14.71 -12.75
C SER A 110 8.66 -14.64 -12.62
N LYS A 111 8.13 -14.60 -11.39
CA LYS A 111 6.69 -14.41 -11.11
C LYS A 111 6.33 -12.97 -10.73
N MET A 112 7.32 -12.09 -10.61
CA MET A 112 7.12 -10.68 -10.27
C MET A 112 6.92 -9.86 -11.54
N ASP A 113 6.03 -8.88 -11.48
CA ASP A 113 5.85 -7.91 -12.55
C ASP A 113 7.19 -7.21 -12.87
N SER A 114 7.53 -7.12 -14.17
CA SER A 114 8.86 -6.62 -14.58
C SER A 114 9.04 -5.15 -14.20
N VAL A 115 7.99 -4.32 -14.20
CA VAL A 115 8.09 -2.91 -13.79
C VAL A 115 8.43 -2.82 -12.29
N VAL A 116 7.75 -3.62 -11.47
CA VAL A 116 8.02 -3.70 -10.02
C VAL A 116 9.44 -4.22 -9.76
N ALA A 117 9.84 -5.28 -10.45
CA ALA A 117 11.16 -5.88 -10.29
C ALA A 117 12.28 -4.89 -10.63
N ASN A 118 12.18 -4.23 -11.79
CA ASN A 118 13.17 -3.23 -12.20
C ASN A 118 13.19 -2.03 -11.24
N ALA A 119 12.05 -1.59 -10.70
CA ALA A 119 12.01 -0.54 -9.69
C ALA A 119 12.75 -0.92 -8.40
N ILE A 120 12.59 -2.17 -7.92
CA ILE A 120 13.33 -2.67 -6.77
C ILE A 120 14.83 -2.73 -7.06
N VAL A 121 15.25 -3.32 -8.20
CA VAL A 121 16.68 -3.39 -8.56
C VAL A 121 17.28 -1.99 -8.67
N LEU A 122 16.61 -1.05 -9.34
CA LEU A 122 17.06 0.34 -9.43
C LEU A 122 17.26 0.95 -8.04
N TRP A 123 16.29 0.76 -7.15
CA TRP A 123 16.35 1.29 -5.79
C TRP A 123 17.49 0.69 -4.97
N LEU A 124 17.76 -0.61 -5.10
CA LEU A 124 18.85 -1.28 -4.38
C LEU A 124 20.22 -0.62 -4.66
N TYR A 125 20.46 -0.22 -5.90
CA TYR A 125 21.73 0.38 -6.30
C TYR A 125 21.77 1.90 -6.20
N LYS A 126 20.65 2.57 -6.50
CA LYS A 126 20.62 4.05 -6.66
C LYS A 126 19.83 4.78 -5.60
N SER A 127 19.08 4.07 -4.74
CA SER A 127 18.10 4.66 -3.82
C SER A 127 17.03 5.52 -4.52
N GLU A 128 16.80 5.29 -5.81
CA GLU A 128 15.83 6.01 -6.65
C GLU A 128 14.64 5.10 -6.98
N VAL A 129 13.44 5.67 -7.06
CA VAL A 129 12.21 4.98 -7.45
C VAL A 129 11.44 5.83 -8.44
N HIS A 130 10.98 5.21 -9.52
CA HIS A 130 10.09 5.84 -10.49
C HIS A 130 8.67 5.30 -10.31
N PHE A 131 7.76 6.17 -9.87
CA PHE A 131 6.36 5.80 -9.66
C PHE A 131 5.57 6.01 -10.95
N ASN A 132 5.12 4.90 -11.57
CA ASN A 132 4.44 4.93 -12.86
C ASN A 132 2.91 4.99 -12.71
N SER A 133 2.36 4.20 -11.79
CA SER A 133 0.91 4.16 -11.50
C SER A 133 0.67 3.76 -10.04
N ASP A 134 -0.51 4.10 -9.54
CA ASP A 134 -0.96 3.70 -8.21
C ASP A 134 -0.92 2.17 -8.04
N ASP A 135 -1.40 1.43 -9.04
CA ASP A 135 -1.46 -0.03 -9.00
C ASP A 135 -0.07 -0.68 -8.98
N THR A 136 0.86 -0.16 -9.78
CA THR A 136 2.26 -0.60 -9.75
C THR A 136 2.89 -0.27 -8.41
N THR A 137 2.61 0.91 -7.84
CA THR A 137 3.14 1.31 -6.53
C THR A 137 2.58 0.47 -5.39
N LEU A 138 1.31 0.07 -5.45
CA LEU A 138 0.72 -0.87 -4.50
C LEU A 138 1.36 -2.26 -4.58
N GLN A 139 1.79 -2.71 -5.76
CA GLN A 139 2.56 -3.95 -5.90
C GLN A 139 3.99 -3.78 -5.38
N LEU A 140 4.62 -2.63 -5.65
CA LEU A 140 5.97 -2.31 -5.18
C LEU A 140 6.04 -2.28 -3.65
N ILE A 141 5.11 -1.62 -2.96
CA ILE A 141 5.12 -1.54 -1.50
C ILE A 141 4.92 -2.91 -0.85
N ARG A 142 4.11 -3.80 -1.47
CA ARG A 142 3.94 -5.19 -1.02
C ARG A 142 5.25 -5.97 -1.10
N LYS A 143 5.94 -5.87 -2.23
CA LYS A 143 7.23 -6.54 -2.44
C LYS A 143 8.34 -5.94 -1.58
N ALA A 144 8.34 -4.64 -1.37
CA ALA A 144 9.25 -3.97 -0.44
C ALA A 144 9.05 -4.48 0.99
N CYS A 145 7.81 -4.64 1.44
CA CYS A 145 7.48 -5.22 2.75
C CYS A 145 7.92 -6.69 2.84
N GLU A 146 7.61 -7.50 1.82
CA GLU A 146 8.04 -8.91 1.73
C GLU A 146 9.57 -9.05 1.81
N PHE A 147 10.30 -8.13 1.18
CA PHE A 147 11.75 -8.07 1.19
C PHE A 147 12.35 -7.31 2.39
N LYS A 148 11.53 -6.83 3.34
CA LYS A 148 11.95 -6.01 4.48
C LYS A 148 12.83 -4.82 4.09
N LEU A 149 12.37 -4.06 3.10
CA LEU A 149 13.01 -2.84 2.60
C LEU A 149 12.30 -1.62 3.18
N ASP A 150 12.49 -1.35 4.48
CA ASP A 150 11.69 -0.39 5.25
C ASP A 150 11.68 1.02 4.63
N SER A 151 12.85 1.56 4.25
CA SER A 151 12.93 2.88 3.61
C SER A 151 12.24 2.95 2.24
N LEU A 152 12.14 1.83 1.53
CA LEU A 152 11.36 1.74 0.29
C LEU A 152 9.85 1.70 0.58
N VAL A 153 9.43 1.01 1.65
CA VAL A 153 8.05 1.01 2.13
C VAL A 153 7.61 2.43 2.48
N GLU A 154 8.36 3.14 3.31
CA GLU A 154 8.11 4.54 3.69
C GLU A 154 8.04 5.45 2.45
N THR A 155 8.93 5.21 1.49
CA THR A 155 8.98 5.96 0.23
C THR A 155 7.69 5.78 -0.58
N CYS A 156 7.19 4.56 -0.66
CA CYS A 156 5.93 4.24 -1.33
C CYS A 156 4.71 4.77 -0.55
N GLU A 157 4.69 4.68 0.78
CA GLU A 157 3.61 5.23 1.61
C GLU A 157 3.43 6.72 1.36
N GLN A 158 4.51 7.49 1.39
CA GLN A 158 4.47 8.94 1.16
C GLN A 158 3.93 9.28 -0.24
N TYR A 159 4.34 8.53 -1.27
CA TYR A 159 3.79 8.70 -2.61
C TYR A 159 2.28 8.41 -2.63
N LEU A 160 1.85 7.26 -2.11
CA LEU A 160 0.45 6.84 -2.10
C LEU A 160 -0.43 7.83 -1.32
N ILE A 161 0.04 8.34 -0.17
CA ILE A 161 -0.65 9.38 0.59
C ILE A 161 -0.83 10.66 -0.23
N SER A 162 0.14 11.01 -1.08
CA SER A 162 0.06 12.22 -1.90
C SER A 162 -0.97 12.13 -3.03
N VAL A 163 -1.25 10.93 -3.54
CA VAL A 163 -2.15 10.70 -4.68
C VAL A 163 -3.53 10.15 -4.31
N VAL A 164 -3.71 9.65 -3.09
CA VAL A 164 -4.98 9.04 -2.67
C VAL A 164 -6.17 10.02 -2.73
N ASN A 165 -7.30 9.50 -3.19
CA ASN A 165 -8.57 10.20 -3.29
C ASN A 165 -9.73 9.29 -2.87
N ILE A 166 -10.97 9.79 -2.91
CA ILE A 166 -12.17 9.07 -2.42
C ILE A 166 -12.40 7.75 -3.17
N ARG A 167 -12.01 7.65 -4.45
CA ARG A 167 -12.19 6.43 -5.26
C ARG A 167 -11.08 5.40 -5.05
N THR A 168 -9.92 5.80 -4.53
CA THR A 168 -8.77 4.91 -4.32
C THR A 168 -8.52 4.57 -2.84
N CYS A 169 -9.09 5.33 -1.90
CA CYS A 169 -8.79 5.23 -0.48
C CYS A 169 -9.10 3.85 0.13
N VAL A 170 -10.20 3.21 -0.28
CA VAL A 170 -10.58 1.88 0.21
C VAL A 170 -9.61 0.80 -0.28
N LYS A 171 -9.17 0.90 -1.54
CA LYS A 171 -8.15 0.00 -2.11
C LYS A 171 -6.81 0.18 -1.41
N PHE A 172 -6.38 1.42 -1.20
CA PHE A 172 -5.12 1.72 -0.53
C PHE A 172 -5.14 1.29 0.93
N TYR A 173 -6.24 1.54 1.64
CA TYR A 173 -6.47 1.05 3.00
C TYR A 173 -6.32 -0.46 3.08
N SER A 174 -6.94 -1.19 2.15
CA SER A 174 -6.90 -2.66 2.13
C SER A 174 -5.47 -3.18 2.01
N VAL A 175 -4.66 -2.57 1.14
CA VAL A 175 -3.25 -2.93 1.00
C VAL A 175 -2.46 -2.54 2.26
N ALA A 176 -2.66 -1.33 2.77
CA ALA A 176 -1.94 -0.83 3.93
C ALA A 176 -2.19 -1.66 5.20
N GLU A 177 -3.42 -2.13 5.40
CA GLU A 177 -3.76 -3.05 6.49
C GLU A 177 -3.03 -4.39 6.34
N GLU A 178 -3.02 -4.95 5.12
CA GLU A 178 -2.40 -6.25 4.84
C GLU A 178 -0.90 -6.26 5.15
N ILE A 179 -0.19 -5.20 4.76
CA ILE A 179 1.26 -5.08 4.96
C ILE A 179 1.64 -4.30 6.23
N GLN A 180 0.66 -3.91 7.05
CA GLN A 180 0.83 -3.11 8.26
C GLN A 180 1.56 -1.76 8.05
N ALA A 181 1.31 -1.12 6.91
CA ALA A 181 1.81 0.22 6.59
C ALA A 181 0.98 1.28 7.34
N LEU A 182 1.43 1.63 8.54
CA LEU A 182 0.67 2.42 9.51
C LEU A 182 0.25 3.79 8.99
N SER A 183 1.18 4.53 8.37
CA SER A 183 0.95 5.91 7.94
C SER A 183 -0.11 5.98 6.85
N LEU A 184 0.01 5.11 5.84
CA LEU A 184 -0.95 5.02 4.74
C LEU A 184 -2.31 4.52 5.24
N ARG A 185 -2.31 3.54 6.15
CA ARG A 185 -3.54 2.97 6.73
C ARG A 185 -4.32 4.03 7.50
N GLU A 186 -3.66 4.77 8.39
CA GLU A 186 -4.30 5.81 9.20
C GLU A 186 -4.86 6.93 8.33
N TYR A 187 -4.08 7.38 7.34
CA TYR A 187 -4.54 8.41 6.40
C TYR A 187 -5.79 7.95 5.63
N CYS A 188 -5.76 6.74 5.07
CA CYS A 188 -6.91 6.20 4.33
C CYS A 188 -8.12 5.98 5.25
N SER A 189 -7.91 5.52 6.50
CA SER A 189 -8.98 5.37 7.50
C SER A 189 -9.68 6.69 7.81
N GLY A 190 -8.91 7.77 7.96
CA GLY A 190 -9.44 9.12 8.11
C GLY A 190 -10.31 9.53 6.92
N LEU A 191 -9.79 9.36 5.70
CA LEU A 191 -10.51 9.73 4.48
C LEU A 191 -11.79 8.92 4.27
N ILE A 192 -11.77 7.61 4.54
CA ILE A 192 -12.95 6.73 4.52
C ILE A 192 -13.99 7.18 5.54
N SER A 193 -13.56 7.58 6.75
CA SER A 193 -14.47 8.01 7.81
C SER A 193 -15.14 9.35 7.48
N THR A 194 -14.40 10.28 6.88
CA THR A 194 -14.93 11.59 6.49
C THR A 194 -15.91 11.50 5.31
N HIS A 195 -15.66 10.58 4.37
CA HIS A 195 -16.45 10.43 3.15
C HIS A 195 -17.29 9.14 3.14
N TRP A 196 -17.67 8.64 4.31
CA TRP A 196 -18.33 7.33 4.44
C TRP A 196 -19.58 7.20 3.56
N ASP A 197 -20.39 8.26 3.50
CA ASP A 197 -21.65 8.26 2.74
C ASP A 197 -21.45 8.47 1.23
N ASP A 198 -20.26 8.89 0.79
CA ASP A 198 -19.90 9.06 -0.64
C ASP A 198 -19.40 7.75 -1.28
N LEU A 199 -19.12 6.73 -0.46
CA LEU A 199 -18.62 5.43 -0.88
C LEU A 199 -19.77 4.51 -1.32
N ASN A 200 -19.52 3.74 -2.37
CA ASN A 200 -20.48 2.80 -2.93
C ASN A 200 -19.87 1.40 -3.06
N SER A 201 -20.68 0.42 -3.49
CA SER A 201 -20.28 -0.98 -3.56
C SER A 201 -18.99 -1.23 -4.37
N SER A 202 -18.73 -0.47 -5.44
CA SER A 202 -17.51 -0.65 -6.26
C SER A 202 -16.24 -0.30 -5.49
N ASP A 203 -16.31 0.67 -4.58
CA ASP A 203 -15.14 1.12 -3.81
C ASP A 203 -14.64 -0.01 -2.88
N PHE A 204 -15.53 -0.91 -2.46
CA PHE A 204 -15.23 -2.04 -1.56
C PHE A 204 -14.98 -3.37 -2.27
N GLU A 205 -15.04 -3.43 -3.60
CA GLU A 205 -14.98 -4.69 -4.37
C GLU A 205 -13.72 -5.50 -4.08
N HIS A 206 -12.57 -4.83 -3.96
CA HIS A 206 -11.27 -5.45 -3.75
C HIS A 206 -10.97 -5.80 -2.28
N MET A 207 -11.81 -5.36 -1.34
CA MET A 207 -11.59 -5.59 0.08
C MET A 207 -12.04 -7.00 0.47
N ASN A 208 -11.18 -7.75 1.16
CA ASN A 208 -11.54 -9.09 1.64
C ASN A 208 -12.67 -9.03 2.70
N ALA A 209 -13.46 -10.10 2.79
CA ALA A 209 -14.65 -10.15 3.64
C ALA A 209 -14.34 -9.91 5.14
N PRO A 210 -13.30 -10.53 5.74
CA PRO A 210 -12.97 -10.29 7.15
C PRO A 210 -12.65 -8.82 7.45
N LEU A 211 -11.85 -8.17 6.59
CA LEU A 211 -11.47 -6.77 6.77
C LEU A 211 -12.68 -5.84 6.62
N LEU A 212 -13.50 -6.06 5.58
CA LEU A 212 -14.71 -5.27 5.38
C LEU A 212 -15.68 -5.45 6.55
N TYR A 213 -15.82 -6.67 7.06
CA TYR A 213 -16.64 -6.94 8.23
C TYR A 213 -16.17 -6.16 9.47
N GLN A 214 -14.87 -6.19 9.77
CA GLN A 214 -14.28 -5.41 10.86
C GLN A 214 -14.50 -3.91 10.68
N MET A 215 -14.30 -3.41 9.45
CA MET A 215 -14.53 -2.01 9.12
C MET A 215 -15.99 -1.61 9.38
N LEU A 216 -16.96 -2.39 8.88
CA LEU A 216 -18.39 -2.13 9.08
C LEU A 216 -18.79 -2.11 10.56
N LYS A 217 -18.23 -3.01 11.38
CA LYS A 217 -18.44 -2.99 12.84
C LYS A 217 -17.91 -1.74 13.50
N SER A 218 -16.75 -1.26 13.06
CA SER A 218 -16.13 -0.07 13.65
C SER A 218 -16.81 1.24 13.23
N LYS A 219 -17.44 1.28 12.04
CA LYS A 219 -17.97 2.52 11.43
C LYS A 219 -19.48 2.62 11.41
N THR A 220 -20.22 1.52 11.62
CA THR A 220 -21.69 1.52 11.50
C THR A 220 -22.36 0.82 12.68
N GLN A 221 -23.52 1.33 13.08
CA GLN A 221 -24.34 0.71 14.13
C GLN A 221 -25.01 -0.58 13.67
N LEU A 222 -25.19 -0.75 12.36
CA LEU A 222 -25.89 -1.88 11.74
C LEU A 222 -25.03 -2.56 10.66
N PRO A 223 -23.98 -3.33 11.03
CA PRO A 223 -23.06 -3.93 10.06
C PRO A 223 -23.74 -4.84 9.03
N LEU A 224 -24.77 -5.60 9.45
CA LEU A 224 -25.54 -6.48 8.55
C LEU A 224 -26.27 -5.68 7.47
N HIS A 225 -26.93 -4.57 7.84
CA HIS A 225 -27.63 -3.70 6.89
C HIS A 225 -26.65 -3.09 5.90
N SER A 226 -25.50 -2.61 6.38
CA SER A 226 -24.44 -2.07 5.53
C SER A 226 -23.89 -3.12 4.56
N ALA A 227 -23.68 -4.37 5.00
CA ALA A 227 -23.23 -5.46 4.14
C ALA A 227 -24.23 -5.79 3.02
N VAL A 228 -25.54 -5.81 3.35
CA VAL A 228 -26.61 -6.00 2.35
C VAL A 228 -26.65 -4.84 1.36
N ARG A 229 -26.54 -3.58 1.84
CA ARG A 229 -26.49 -2.39 0.98
C ARG A 229 -25.31 -2.42 0.01
N LEU A 230 -24.16 -2.89 0.49
CA LEU A 230 -22.95 -3.07 -0.33
C LEU A 230 -23.03 -4.29 -1.26
N GLN A 231 -24.07 -5.13 -1.16
CA GLN A 231 -24.25 -6.36 -1.94
C GLN A 231 -23.10 -7.36 -1.75
N ARG A 232 -22.50 -7.39 -0.55
CA ARG A 232 -21.37 -8.27 -0.21
C ARG A 232 -21.86 -9.52 0.53
N GLU A 233 -22.24 -10.55 -0.24
CA GLU A 233 -22.83 -11.80 0.30
C GLU A 233 -21.91 -12.48 1.32
N ASP A 234 -20.61 -12.47 1.05
CA ASP A 234 -19.54 -13.00 1.89
C ASP A 234 -19.49 -12.31 3.27
N VAL A 235 -19.68 -11.00 3.30
CA VAL A 235 -19.73 -10.21 4.55
C VAL A 235 -21.07 -10.38 5.25
N VAL A 236 -22.18 -10.51 4.52
CA VAL A 236 -23.49 -10.83 5.11
C VAL A 236 -23.40 -12.17 5.85
N PHE A 237 -22.76 -13.17 5.25
CA PHE A 237 -22.54 -14.46 5.89
C PHE A 237 -21.72 -14.32 7.19
N LEU A 238 -20.61 -13.58 7.17
CA LEU A 238 -19.82 -13.30 8.37
C LEU A 238 -20.63 -12.61 9.48
N CYS A 239 -21.47 -11.63 9.10
CA CYS A 239 -22.38 -10.96 10.04
C CYS A 239 -23.33 -11.96 10.71
N LEU A 240 -23.88 -12.90 9.96
CA LEU A 240 -24.86 -13.86 10.48
C LEU A 240 -24.22 -14.91 11.37
N VAL A 241 -23.07 -15.46 10.97
CA VAL A 241 -22.34 -16.48 11.74
C VAL A 241 -21.93 -15.94 13.12
N GLU A 242 -21.45 -14.70 13.20
CA GLU A 242 -21.09 -14.13 14.50
C GLU A 242 -22.32 -13.92 15.39
N ASN A 243 -23.44 -13.47 14.83
CA ASN A 243 -24.67 -13.23 15.59
C ASN A 243 -25.37 -14.54 16.00
N SER A 244 -25.30 -15.60 15.19
CA SER A 244 -25.82 -16.93 15.56
C SER A 244 -25.08 -17.52 16.76
N ASN A 245 -23.82 -17.14 16.97
CA ASN A 245 -23.05 -17.55 18.14
C ASN A 245 -23.37 -16.69 19.39
N ARG A 246 -24.02 -15.53 19.22
CA ARG A 246 -24.34 -14.61 20.33
C ARG A 246 -25.77 -14.78 20.89
N GLU A 247 -26.72 -15.31 20.12
CA GLU A 247 -28.11 -15.48 20.59
C GLU A 247 -28.81 -16.70 19.99
N PHE A 248 -28.96 -17.77 20.77
CA PHE A 248 -29.78 -18.93 20.39
C PHE A 248 -31.28 -18.74 20.68
N GLU A 249 -31.76 -17.59 21.17
CA GLU A 249 -33.17 -17.48 21.61
C GLU A 249 -33.99 -16.23 21.22
N LYS A 250 -33.46 -15.19 20.56
CA LYS A 250 -34.28 -13.99 20.22
C LYS A 250 -34.16 -13.41 18.81
N MET A 251 -33.20 -13.85 18.00
CA MET A 251 -32.89 -13.23 16.70
C MET A 251 -33.36 -14.00 15.45
N TYR A 252 -34.21 -15.03 15.61
CA TYR A 252 -34.58 -15.91 14.51
C TYR A 252 -35.57 -15.32 13.49
N ASP A 253 -36.33 -14.26 13.81
CA ASP A 253 -37.42 -13.80 12.92
C ASP A 253 -36.99 -12.66 11.97
N ASN A 254 -36.22 -11.67 12.46
CA ASN A 254 -35.82 -10.51 11.63
C ASN A 254 -34.59 -10.79 10.75
N ASN A 255 -33.56 -11.44 11.26
CA ASN A 255 -32.35 -11.73 10.47
C ASN A 255 -32.60 -12.82 9.43
N LEU A 256 -33.45 -13.81 9.75
CA LEU A 256 -33.87 -14.83 8.79
C LEU A 256 -34.76 -14.23 7.71
N ARG A 257 -35.63 -13.24 8.01
CA ARG A 257 -36.36 -12.48 6.98
C ARG A 257 -35.42 -11.69 6.08
N ILE A 258 -34.41 -11.00 6.62
CA ILE A 258 -33.43 -10.24 5.82
C ILE A 258 -32.61 -11.20 4.94
N TYR A 259 -32.15 -12.33 5.47
CA TYR A 259 -31.36 -13.31 4.73
C TYR A 259 -32.18 -14.14 3.73
N THR A 260 -33.43 -14.50 4.04
CA THR A 260 -34.35 -15.15 3.09
C THR A 260 -34.84 -14.19 2.02
N SER A 261 -34.96 -12.89 2.34
CA SER A 261 -35.13 -11.84 1.35
C SER A 261 -33.89 -11.74 0.46
N PHE A 262 -32.69 -11.76 1.03
CA PHE A 262 -31.41 -11.77 0.31
C PHE A 262 -31.24 -12.97 -0.63
N LEU A 263 -31.59 -14.17 -0.18
CA LEU A 263 -31.59 -15.38 -1.02
C LEU A 263 -32.71 -15.35 -2.07
N ARG A 264 -33.85 -14.70 -1.80
CA ARG A 264 -34.92 -14.44 -2.79
C ARG A 264 -34.59 -13.32 -3.79
N ILE A 265 -33.66 -12.41 -3.46
CA ILE A 265 -33.23 -11.26 -4.29
C ILE A 265 -32.53 -11.70 -5.59
N ARG A 266 -32.07 -12.96 -5.70
CA ARG A 266 -31.56 -13.51 -6.97
C ARG A 266 -32.61 -13.63 -8.09
N ASN A 267 -33.90 -13.41 -7.81
CA ASN A 267 -34.97 -13.35 -8.81
C ASN A 267 -35.50 -11.91 -9.00
N SER A 268 -35.43 -11.46 -10.25
CA SER A 268 -35.44 -10.10 -10.78
C SER A 268 -36.69 -9.21 -10.58
N TYR A 269 -37.58 -9.49 -9.62
CA TYR A 269 -38.89 -8.82 -9.54
C TYR A 269 -39.07 -7.84 -8.37
N LEU A 270 -38.10 -7.67 -7.47
CA LEU A 270 -38.32 -6.98 -6.19
C LEU A 270 -37.40 -5.80 -5.87
N MET A 271 -36.77 -5.19 -6.88
CA MET A 271 -36.27 -3.81 -6.78
C MET A 271 -37.36 -2.80 -6.37
N GLY A 272 -38.65 -3.16 -6.52
CA GLY A 272 -39.78 -2.33 -6.11
C GLY A 272 -40.14 -2.40 -4.62
N ILE A 273 -39.88 -3.50 -3.89
CA ILE A 273 -40.33 -3.65 -2.50
C ILE A 273 -39.29 -3.17 -1.49
N LEU A 274 -37.99 -3.24 -1.80
CA LEU A 274 -36.94 -2.67 -0.94
C LEU A 274 -36.98 -1.13 -0.85
N LYS A 275 -37.47 -0.45 -1.90
CA LYS A 275 -37.75 1.00 -1.86
C LYS A 275 -38.89 1.39 -0.91
N TYR A 276 -39.75 0.44 -0.52
CA TYR A 276 -40.90 0.68 0.34
C TYR A 276 -40.61 0.45 1.84
N TYR A 277 -39.49 -0.21 2.16
CA TYR A 277 -39.10 -0.55 3.54
C TYR A 277 -37.85 0.20 4.05
N LEU A 278 -37.20 1.00 3.19
CA LEU A 278 -35.98 1.74 3.50
C LEU A 278 -36.11 3.27 3.37
N SER A 279 -37.34 3.81 3.45
CA SER A 279 -37.59 5.21 3.85
C SER A 279 -37.92 5.27 5.34
#